data_AF-A0A7J5YAJ6-F1
#
_entry.id   AF-A0A7J5YAJ6-F1
#
_cell.length_a   1.000
_cell.length_b   1.000
_cell.length_c   1.000
_cell.angle_alpha   90.00
_cell.angle_beta   90.00
_cell.angle_gamma   90.00
#
_symmetry.space_group_name_H-M   'P 1'
#
loop_
_entity.id
_entity.type
_entity.pdbx_description
1 polymer ?
#
loop_
_entity_poly.entity_id
_entity_poly.type
_entity_poly.pdbx_seq_one_letter_code
_entity_poly.pdbx_strand_id
1 'polypeptide(L)'
;MLYGPAGAGKSSFINSVDSVLRGKITRRAAADALFGSFTTKYREYKIPKVPGTHYPFVFNDIMGLEREAARGVCLEDIKLAMKGHVNNGYKFNPISAISEDNQHYNRDPSLNDRVHVLVCVIPGSTAGLQNDDNPSQLLTEDFEKS
;
A
#
# COMPACT_ATOMS: atom_id res chain seq x y z
N MET A 1 2.39 -0.07 6.22
CA MET A 1 1.84 0.07 4.85
C MET A 1 2.98 0.16 3.86
N LEU A 2 2.88 -0.54 2.73
CA LEU A 2 3.87 -0.48 1.67
C LEU A 2 3.40 0.51 0.60
N TYR A 3 4.23 1.48 0.24
CA TYR A 3 3.95 2.45 -0.83
C TYR A 3 5.13 2.54 -1.79
N GLY A 4 4.90 3.09 -2.98
CA GLY A 4 5.89 3.19 -4.03
C GLY A 4 5.29 2.98 -5.43
N PRO A 5 6.10 3.13 -6.48
CA PRO A 5 5.65 3.04 -7.87
C PRO A 5 4.92 1.74 -8.20
N ALA A 6 4.05 1.80 -9.21
CA ALA A 6 3.54 0.58 -9.84
C ALA A 6 4.72 -0.30 -10.32
N GLY A 7 4.63 -1.61 -10.14
CA GLY A 7 5.71 -2.54 -10.48
C GLY A 7 6.91 -2.57 -9.53
N ALA A 8 6.98 -1.72 -8.50
CA ALA A 8 8.13 -1.70 -7.56
C ALA A 8 8.29 -2.98 -6.71
N GLY A 9 7.28 -3.87 -6.69
CA GLY A 9 7.35 -5.14 -5.96
C GLY A 9 6.73 -5.14 -4.56
N LYS A 10 5.87 -4.17 -4.23
CA LYS A 10 5.12 -4.09 -2.95
C LYS A 10 4.39 -5.40 -2.61
N SER A 11 3.53 -5.85 -3.51
CA SER A 11 2.76 -7.10 -3.35
C SER A 11 3.67 -8.33 -3.29
N SER A 12 4.75 -8.33 -4.08
CA SER A 12 5.77 -9.39 -4.06
C SER A 12 6.47 -9.48 -2.71
N PHE A 13 6.83 -8.34 -2.11
CA PHE A 13 7.42 -8.30 -0.77
C PHE A 13 6.50 -8.93 0.27
N ILE A 14 5.21 -8.58 0.25
CA ILE A 14 4.22 -9.17 1.18
C ILE A 14 4.13 -10.69 1.00
N ASN A 15 4.09 -11.18 -0.26
CA ASN A 15 4.09 -12.62 -0.53
C ASN A 15 5.36 -13.31 -0.01
N SER A 16 6.53 -12.66 -0.10
CA SER A 16 7.78 -13.20 0.44
C SER A 16 7.71 -13.34 1.96
N VAL A 17 7.27 -12.29 2.67
CA VAL A 17 7.11 -12.33 4.13
C VAL A 17 6.06 -13.36 4.55
N ASP A 18 4.92 -13.41 3.86
CA ASP A 18 3.87 -14.40 4.11
C ASP A 18 4.38 -15.84 3.91
N SER A 19 5.19 -16.06 2.88
CA SER A 19 5.72 -17.39 2.57
C SER A 19 6.73 -17.86 3.60
N VAL A 20 7.65 -16.98 4.02
CA VAL A 20 8.64 -17.29 5.07
C VAL A 20 7.96 -17.59 6.40
N LEU A 21 7.03 -16.74 6.83
CA LEU A 21 6.38 -16.90 8.15
C LEU A 21 5.41 -18.08 8.23
N ARG A 22 4.90 -18.55 7.08
CA ARG A 22 4.03 -19.73 7.00
C ARG A 22 4.77 -21.02 6.63
N GLY A 23 6.04 -20.94 6.26
CA GLY A 23 6.85 -22.10 5.82
C GLY A 23 6.36 -22.75 4.52
N LYS A 24 5.60 -22.02 3.67
CA LYS A 24 5.12 -22.53 2.38
C LYS A 24 4.97 -21.40 1.37
N ILE A 25 4.99 -21.71 0.07
CA ILE A 25 4.79 -20.71 -0.98
C ILE A 25 3.36 -20.16 -0.92
N THR A 26 3.24 -18.84 -0.97
CA THR A 26 1.96 -18.13 -0.93
C THR A 26 1.87 -17.11 -2.06
N ARG A 27 0.66 -16.92 -2.60
CA ARG A 27 0.35 -15.91 -3.63
C ARG A 27 -0.94 -15.18 -3.26
N ARG A 28 -1.02 -14.69 -2.02
CA ARG A 28 -2.21 -13.98 -1.52
C ARG A 28 -2.28 -12.56 -2.03
N ALA A 29 -1.13 -11.91 -2.17
CA ALA A 29 -1.03 -10.60 -2.78
C ALA A 29 -0.86 -10.75 -4.29
N ALA A 30 -1.72 -10.08 -5.04
CA ALA A 30 -1.74 -10.14 -6.48
C ALA A 30 -0.54 -9.30 -6.99
N ALA A 31 0.47 -9.95 -7.57
CA ALA A 31 1.71 -9.30 -8.01
C ALA A 31 1.88 -9.54 -9.52
N ASP A 32 1.42 -8.59 -10.32
CA ASP A 32 1.66 -8.52 -11.76
C ASP A 32 1.96 -7.05 -12.11
N ALA A 33 2.77 -6.82 -13.15
CA ALA A 33 3.23 -5.51 -13.58
C ALA A 33 3.10 -5.30 -15.10
N LEU A 34 2.47 -6.22 -15.83
CA LEU A 34 2.41 -6.17 -17.30
C LEU A 34 1.69 -4.91 -17.86
N PHE A 35 0.75 -4.30 -17.13
CA PHE A 35 -0.04 -3.14 -17.59
C PHE A 35 -0.38 -2.13 -16.47
N GLY A 36 0.63 -1.59 -15.78
CA GLY A 36 0.42 -0.57 -14.72
C GLY A 36 0.13 -1.18 -13.34
N SER A 37 -0.49 -0.41 -12.44
CA SER A 37 -0.80 -0.85 -11.08
C SER A 37 -1.88 -1.94 -11.07
N PHE A 38 -1.44 -3.18 -10.91
CA PHE A 38 -2.34 -4.33 -10.76
C PHE A 38 -3.13 -4.30 -9.45
N THR A 39 -2.53 -3.76 -8.39
CA THR A 39 -3.24 -3.45 -7.15
C THR A 39 -4.12 -2.23 -7.40
N THR A 40 -5.44 -2.43 -7.41
CA THR A 40 -6.47 -1.38 -7.57
C THR A 40 -7.28 -1.14 -6.31
N LYS A 41 -7.00 -1.90 -5.25
CA LYS A 41 -7.73 -1.85 -3.98
C LYS A 41 -6.78 -1.73 -2.79
N TYR A 42 -7.21 -1.06 -1.73
CA TYR A 42 -6.57 -1.12 -0.43
C TYR A 42 -6.76 -2.53 0.14
N ARG A 43 -5.65 -3.24 0.40
CA ARG A 43 -5.70 -4.62 0.88
C ARG A 43 -4.89 -4.81 2.15
N GLU A 44 -5.55 -5.37 3.16
CA GLU A 44 -4.95 -5.79 4.42
C GLU A 44 -4.55 -7.27 4.38
N TYR A 45 -3.32 -7.56 4.76
CA TYR A 45 -2.78 -8.91 4.85
C TYR A 45 -2.38 -9.20 6.29
N LYS A 46 -3.27 -9.92 6.98
CA LYS A 46 -2.95 -10.60 8.25
C LYS A 46 -2.23 -11.90 7.93
N ILE A 47 -1.10 -12.16 8.57
CA ILE A 47 -0.32 -13.38 8.37
C ILE A 47 -0.71 -14.39 9.45
N PRO A 48 -1.26 -15.57 9.10
CA PRO A 48 -1.59 -16.61 10.05
C PRO A 48 -0.33 -17.15 10.74
N LYS A 49 -0.41 -17.40 12.07
CA LYS A 49 0.67 -18.02 12.85
C LYS A 49 0.33 -19.47 13.20
N VAL A 50 -0.78 -19.67 13.91
CA VAL A 50 -1.42 -20.97 14.15
C VAL A 50 -2.91 -20.88 13.79
N PRO A 51 -3.65 -21.99 13.64
CA PRO A 51 -5.07 -21.94 13.29
C PRO A 51 -5.85 -20.98 14.19
N GLY A 52 -6.61 -20.06 13.59
CA GLY A 52 -7.40 -19.05 14.31
C GLY A 52 -6.62 -17.84 14.83
N THR A 53 -5.30 -17.74 14.60
CA THR A 53 -4.48 -16.61 15.07
C THR A 53 -3.60 -16.03 13.96
N HIS A 54 -3.10 -14.82 14.19
CA HIS A 54 -2.23 -14.10 13.28
C HIS A 54 -1.10 -13.43 14.06
N TYR A 55 -0.02 -13.11 13.35
CA TYR A 55 1.04 -12.25 13.88
C TYR A 55 0.47 -10.88 14.28
N PRO A 56 1.07 -10.20 15.28
CA PRO A 56 0.58 -8.93 15.82
C PRO A 56 0.93 -7.74 14.91
N PHE A 57 0.82 -7.91 13.59
CA PHE A 57 0.98 -6.85 12.60
C PHE A 57 0.20 -7.18 11.33
N VAL A 58 -0.11 -6.13 10.57
CA VAL A 58 -0.86 -6.20 9.31
C VAL A 58 -0.06 -5.48 8.23
N PHE A 59 0.06 -6.11 7.06
CA PHE A 59 0.58 -5.42 5.89
C PHE A 59 -0.56 -4.81 5.09
N ASN A 60 -0.45 -3.52 4.79
CA ASN A 60 -1.40 -2.82 3.93
C ASN A 60 -0.72 -2.61 2.57
N ASP A 61 -1.29 -3.19 1.52
CA ASP A 61 -0.88 -3.00 0.14
C ASP A 61 -1.83 -2.01 -0.54
N ILE A 62 -1.26 -1.07 -1.28
CA ILE A 62 -2.00 -0.01 -1.95
C ILE A 62 -1.67 0.02 -3.44
N MET A 63 -2.52 0.71 -4.19
CA MET A 63 -2.28 1.00 -5.59
C MET A 63 -0.97 1.78 -5.76
N GLY A 64 -0.24 1.49 -6.83
CA GLY A 64 1.05 2.11 -7.11
C GLY A 64 0.94 3.59 -7.44
N LEU A 65 2.03 4.31 -7.18
CA LEU A 65 2.24 5.65 -7.74
C LEU A 65 2.53 5.50 -9.23
N GLU A 66 1.90 6.33 -10.06
CA GLU A 66 2.16 6.41 -11.50
C GLU A 66 2.39 7.86 -11.90
N ARG A 67 3.23 8.08 -12.92
CA ARG A 67 3.57 9.42 -13.44
C ARG A 67 2.42 10.06 -14.21
N GLU A 68 1.62 9.23 -14.87
CA GLU A 68 0.48 9.69 -15.64
C GLU A 68 -0.64 10.11 -14.70
N ALA A 69 -1.11 11.35 -14.87
CA ALA A 69 -2.26 11.86 -14.15
C ALA A 69 -3.45 10.89 -14.32
N ALA A 70 -4.16 10.63 -13.23
CA ALA A 70 -5.30 9.71 -13.19
C ALA A 70 -5.01 8.21 -13.43
N ARG A 71 -3.78 7.73 -13.21
CA ARG A 71 -3.49 6.27 -13.22
C ARG A 71 -2.88 5.68 -11.93
N GLY A 72 -2.51 6.52 -10.97
CA GLY A 72 -1.92 6.09 -9.69
C GLY A 72 -2.87 6.28 -8.50
N VAL A 73 -2.42 5.85 -7.32
CA VAL A 73 -3.13 6.15 -6.07
C VAL A 73 -3.20 7.67 -5.84
N CYS A 74 -4.36 8.16 -5.42
CA CYS A 74 -4.54 9.55 -5.00
C CYS A 74 -3.75 9.80 -3.71
N LEU A 75 -3.00 10.91 -3.62
CA LEU A 75 -2.21 11.23 -2.42
C LEU A 75 -3.09 11.37 -1.17
N GLU A 76 -4.25 12.01 -1.30
CA GLU A 76 -5.17 12.17 -0.17
C GLU A 76 -5.69 10.82 0.35
N ASP A 77 -5.87 9.82 -0.54
CA ASP A 77 -6.19 8.46 -0.11
C ASP A 77 -5.05 7.82 0.70
N ILE A 78 -3.78 8.13 0.38
CA ILE A 78 -2.64 7.64 1.17
C ILE A 78 -2.65 8.29 2.56
N LYS A 79 -2.88 9.60 2.66
CA LYS A 79 -2.98 10.32 3.95
C LYS A 79 -4.13 9.80 4.80
N LEU A 80 -5.30 9.60 4.18
CA LEU A 80 -6.48 9.03 4.86
C LEU A 80 -6.21 7.59 5.32
N ALA A 81 -5.58 6.77 4.48
CA ALA A 81 -5.18 5.42 4.86
C ALA A 81 -4.18 5.41 6.02
N MET A 82 -3.22 6.34 6.06
CA MET A 82 -2.29 6.47 7.18
C MET A 82 -2.98 6.82 8.50
N LYS A 83 -3.98 7.69 8.42
CA LYS A 83 -4.83 8.07 9.55
C LYS A 83 -5.87 7.01 9.95
N GLY A 84 -5.95 5.90 9.22
CA GLY A 84 -6.87 4.78 9.49
C GLY A 84 -8.28 4.94 8.92
N HIS A 85 -8.50 5.94 8.05
CA HIS A 85 -9.81 6.24 7.47
C HIS A 85 -10.19 5.35 6.28
N VAL A 86 -9.31 4.46 5.82
CA VAL A 86 -9.54 3.61 4.64
C VAL A 86 -9.56 2.14 5.08
N ASN A 87 -10.69 1.47 4.88
CA ASN A 87 -10.87 0.06 5.22
C ASN A 87 -10.47 -0.88 4.08
N ASN A 88 -10.10 -2.12 4.45
CA ASN A 88 -9.87 -3.21 3.51
C ASN A 88 -10.97 -3.33 2.43
N GLY A 89 -10.54 -3.46 1.18
CA GLY A 89 -11.43 -3.64 0.03
C GLY A 89 -11.82 -2.36 -0.71
N TYR A 90 -11.51 -1.18 -0.17
CA TYR A 90 -11.68 0.10 -0.88
C TYR A 90 -11.02 0.04 -2.27
N LYS A 91 -11.75 0.40 -3.31
CA LYS A 91 -11.21 0.52 -4.68
C LYS A 91 -10.77 1.96 -4.91
N PHE A 92 -9.49 2.15 -5.18
CA PHE A 92 -8.93 3.47 -5.42
C PHE A 92 -9.55 4.12 -6.66
N ASN A 93 -9.83 5.42 -6.53
CA ASN A 93 -10.12 6.28 -7.65
C ASN A 93 -8.89 7.17 -7.90
N PRO A 94 -8.27 7.12 -9.09
CA PRO A 94 -7.06 7.88 -9.33
C PRO A 94 -7.32 9.38 -9.53
N ILE A 95 -8.60 9.80 -9.60
CA ILE A 95 -9.01 11.19 -9.81
C ILE A 95 -9.41 11.87 -8.50
N SER A 96 -10.00 11.14 -7.55
CA SER A 96 -10.55 11.72 -6.32
C SER A 96 -10.28 10.84 -5.10
N ALA A 97 -10.12 11.46 -3.95
CA ALA A 97 -10.07 10.76 -2.67
C ALA A 97 -11.40 10.05 -2.35
N ILE A 98 -11.34 9.13 -1.41
CA ILE A 98 -12.49 8.48 -0.79
C ILE A 98 -13.41 9.54 -0.14
N SER A 99 -14.71 9.41 -0.38
CA SER A 99 -15.73 10.23 0.27
C SER A 99 -16.09 9.64 1.65
N GLU A 100 -16.47 10.50 2.60
CA GLU A 100 -16.95 10.09 3.94
C GLU A 100 -18.26 9.28 3.91
N ASP A 101 -18.98 9.32 2.79
CA ASP A 101 -20.19 8.51 2.53
C ASP A 101 -19.87 7.15 1.91
N ASN A 102 -18.60 6.87 1.59
CA ASN A 102 -18.18 5.57 1.06
C ASN A 102 -18.27 4.50 2.15
N GLN A 103 -18.80 3.33 1.82
CA GLN A 103 -18.89 2.19 2.75
C GLN A 103 -17.54 1.72 3.31
N HIS A 104 -16.43 2.01 2.63
CA HIS A 104 -15.08 1.69 3.07
C HIS A 104 -14.38 2.85 3.80
N TYR A 105 -15.08 3.98 4.03
CA TYR A 105 -14.57 5.06 4.83
C TYR A 105 -14.80 4.78 6.32
N ASN A 106 -13.73 4.81 7.10
CA ASN A 106 -13.80 4.70 8.56
C ASN A 106 -13.89 6.09 9.17
N ARG A 107 -15.06 6.46 9.70
CA ARG A 107 -15.30 7.81 10.25
C ARG A 107 -14.56 8.08 11.56
N ASP A 108 -14.36 7.04 12.38
CA ASP A 108 -13.73 7.16 13.70
C ASP A 108 -12.63 6.11 13.86
N PRO A 109 -11.43 6.34 13.27
CA PRO A 109 -10.35 5.37 13.29
C PRO A 109 -9.74 5.24 14.68
N SER A 110 -9.66 4.00 15.15
CA SER A 110 -8.92 3.64 16.36
C SER A 110 -7.42 3.69 16.12
N LEU A 111 -6.63 3.61 17.20
CA LEU A 111 -5.17 3.50 17.08
C LEU A 111 -4.74 2.27 16.27
N ASN A 112 -5.48 1.16 16.36
CA ASN A 112 -5.18 -0.06 15.62
C ASN A 112 -5.40 0.06 14.11
N ASP A 113 -6.25 1.00 13.68
CA ASP A 113 -6.55 1.23 12.26
C ASP A 113 -5.47 2.09 11.58
N ARG A 114 -4.68 2.83 12.37
CA ARG A 114 -3.64 3.71 11.86
C ARG A 114 -2.44 2.94 11.33
N VAL A 115 -1.77 3.53 10.34
CA VAL A 115 -0.50 3.02 9.85
C VAL A 115 0.61 3.41 10.83
N HIS A 116 1.23 2.40 11.44
CA HIS A 116 2.31 2.60 12.40
C HIS A 116 3.70 2.66 11.74
N VAL A 117 3.86 1.99 10.60
CA VAL A 117 5.13 1.93 9.85
C VAL A 117 4.82 2.11 8.38
N LEU A 118 5.51 3.05 7.74
CA LEU A 118 5.48 3.28 6.31
C LEU A 118 6.75 2.70 5.67
N VAL A 119 6.59 1.85 4.66
CA VAL A 119 7.69 1.18 3.95
C VAL A 119 7.71 1.64 2.50
N CYS A 120 8.76 2.37 2.12
CA CYS A 120 8.97 2.83 0.75
C CYS A 120 9.62 1.73 -0.08
N VAL A 121 8.97 1.33 -1.17
CA VAL A 121 9.49 0.33 -2.09
C VAL A 121 9.93 1.02 -3.38
N ILE A 122 11.23 0.98 -3.64
CA ILE A 122 11.86 1.62 -4.80
C ILE A 122 12.27 0.53 -5.81
N PRO A 123 11.98 0.68 -7.12
CA PRO A 123 12.42 -0.27 -8.13
C PRO A 123 13.95 -0.42 -8.17
N GLY A 124 14.45 -1.66 -8.16
CA GLY A 124 15.88 -1.94 -8.20
C GLY A 124 16.59 -1.44 -9.47
N SER A 125 15.86 -1.34 -10.59
CA SER A 125 16.36 -0.77 -11.85
C SER A 125 16.61 0.74 -11.80
N THR A 126 16.07 1.43 -10.79
CA THR A 126 16.23 2.89 -10.60
C THR A 126 17.23 3.25 -9.51
N ALA A 127 17.84 2.25 -8.84
CA ALA A 127 18.73 2.46 -7.70
C ALA A 127 20.04 3.24 -8.03
N GLY A 128 20.35 3.48 -9.31
CA GLY A 128 21.47 4.31 -9.77
C GLY A 128 21.08 5.65 -10.42
N LEU A 129 19.78 5.96 -10.55
CA LEU A 129 19.26 7.19 -11.15
C LEU A 129 18.40 7.90 -10.11
N GLN A 130 19.07 8.62 -9.18
CA GLN A 130 18.42 9.65 -8.39
C GLN A 130 18.05 10.80 -9.34
N ASN A 131 16.91 10.67 -10.00
CA ASN A 131 16.23 11.82 -10.56
C ASN A 131 15.41 12.42 -9.43
N ASP A 132 15.62 13.70 -9.14
CA ASP A 132 14.90 14.49 -8.12
C ASP A 132 13.36 14.49 -8.30
N ASP A 133 12.87 13.98 -9.44
CA ASP A 133 11.46 13.83 -9.78
C ASP A 133 10.84 12.47 -9.41
N ASN A 134 11.41 11.73 -8.45
CA ASN A 134 10.82 10.46 -8.04
C ASN A 134 9.59 10.72 -7.13
N PRO A 135 8.35 10.39 -7.57
CA PRO A 135 7.15 10.67 -6.79
C PRO A 135 7.15 10.00 -5.41
N SER A 136 7.93 8.93 -5.19
CA SER A 136 8.06 8.37 -3.84
C SER A 136 8.92 9.20 -2.88
N GLN A 137 9.91 9.96 -3.38
CA GLN A 137 10.76 10.82 -2.53
C GLN A 137 10.02 12.07 -2.08
N LEU A 138 9.35 12.78 -2.99
CA LEU A 138 8.55 13.97 -2.68
C LEU A 138 7.47 13.67 -1.63
N LEU A 139 6.83 12.51 -1.74
CA LEU A 139 5.82 12.07 -0.77
C LEU A 139 6.41 11.73 0.60
N THR A 140 7.65 11.22 0.65
CA THR A 140 8.29 10.90 1.93
C THR A 140 8.55 12.17 2.73
N GLU A 141 8.97 13.25 2.08
CA GLU A 141 9.16 14.56 2.73
C GLU A 141 7.85 15.18 3.22
N ASP A 142 6.75 15.01 2.49
CA ASP A 142 5.43 15.47 2.91
C ASP A 142 4.91 14.72 4.15
N PHE A 143 5.25 13.43 4.29
CA PHE A 143 4.88 12.62 5.46
C PHE A 143 5.76 12.89 6.68
N GLU A 144 7.02 13.26 6.51
CA GLU A 144 7.90 13.60 7.63
C GLU A 144 7.57 14.97 8.26
N LYS A 145 6.91 15.86 7.52
CA LYS A 145 6.55 17.21 7.98
C LYS A 145 5.14 17.32 8.59
N SER A 146 4.32 16.27 8.53
CA SER A 146 2.91 16.26 8.99
C SER A 146 2.71 15.50 10.28
#